data_AF-A0A919WNB8-F1
#
_entry.id   AF-A0A919WNB8-F1
#
_cell.length_a   1.000
_cell.length_b   1.000
_cell.length_c   1.000
_cell.angle_alpha   90.00
_cell.angle_beta   90.00
_cell.angle_gamma   90.00
#
_symmetry.space_group_name_H-M   'P 1'
#
loop_
_entity.id
_entity.type
_entity.pdbx_description
1 polymer ?
#
loop_
_entity_poly.entity_id
_entity_poly.type
_entity_poly.pdbx_seq_one_letter_code
_entity_poly.pdbx_strand_id
1 'polypeptide(L)'
;MGMNKADRIRVYDGIEELQTQELTRSLSIDERQELDDLYEEVWEKDRLDCKQSLQESYINLFAFRNGTMVDEPVKYGLMDRVLQRERREFYRISVSEEEDLHEDRWQFSFTLEVRELIEQAGLEREWPQMLPVNVGSDLWDVLKKEEVTWLQQLPKPSWCYMKMVETAELERLAADHSEDMLDAIKWLKKLWGEGYQIYGDAIDLFYFS
;
A
#
# COMPACT_ATOMS: atom_id res chain seq x y z
N MET A 1 13.14 -8.61 -29.25
CA MET A 1 12.18 -7.74 -29.96
C MET A 1 11.29 -7.23 -28.87
N GLY A 2 11.38 -5.94 -28.52
CA GLY A 2 10.71 -5.43 -27.31
C GLY A 2 9.20 -5.56 -27.37
N MET A 3 8.53 -5.57 -26.21
CA MET A 3 7.07 -5.64 -26.16
C MET A 3 6.41 -4.50 -26.93
N ASN A 4 5.29 -4.81 -27.58
CA ASN A 4 4.42 -3.77 -28.12
C ASN A 4 3.65 -3.09 -26.98
N LYS A 5 3.03 -1.93 -27.24
CA LYS A 5 2.34 -1.15 -26.21
C LYS A 5 1.20 -1.90 -25.51
N ALA A 6 0.42 -2.70 -26.25
CA ALA A 6 -0.70 -3.46 -25.68
C ALA A 6 -0.21 -4.61 -24.80
N ASP A 7 0.84 -5.31 -25.23
CA ASP A 7 1.49 -6.36 -24.43
C ASP A 7 2.06 -5.78 -23.13
N ARG A 8 2.72 -4.61 -23.18
CA ARG A 8 3.23 -3.96 -21.97
C ARG A 8 2.13 -3.66 -20.97
N ILE A 9 1.05 -3.02 -21.41
CA ILE A 9 -0.07 -2.69 -20.53
C ILE A 9 -0.59 -3.97 -19.87
N ARG A 10 -0.89 -5.01 -20.66
CA ARG A 10 -1.39 -6.28 -20.11
C ARG A 10 -0.43 -6.91 -19.10
N VAL A 11 0.87 -6.94 -19.40
CA VAL A 11 1.86 -7.64 -18.57
C VAL A 11 2.15 -6.87 -17.29
N TYR A 12 2.44 -5.57 -17.38
CA TYR A 12 2.76 -4.76 -16.21
C TYR A 12 1.53 -4.53 -15.32
N ASP A 13 0.34 -4.28 -15.89
CA ASP A 13 -0.89 -4.15 -15.11
C ASP A 13 -1.23 -5.50 -14.41
N GLY A 14 -0.98 -6.63 -15.07
CA GLY A 14 -1.18 -7.96 -14.47
C GLY A 14 -0.20 -8.25 -13.32
N ILE A 15 1.07 -7.87 -13.47
CA ILE A 15 2.06 -7.96 -12.39
C ILE A 15 1.63 -7.05 -11.23
N GLU A 16 1.25 -5.81 -11.50
CA GLU A 16 0.78 -4.85 -10.50
C GLU A 16 -0.42 -5.39 -9.72
N GLU A 17 -1.43 -5.92 -10.41
CA GLU A 17 -2.62 -6.49 -9.79
C GLU A 17 -2.27 -7.67 -8.88
N LEU A 18 -1.52 -8.66 -9.38
CA LEU A 18 -1.19 -9.87 -8.62
C LEU A 18 -0.25 -9.56 -7.44
N GLN A 19 0.70 -8.65 -7.59
CA GLN A 19 1.59 -8.24 -6.49
C GLN A 19 0.84 -7.46 -5.41
N THR A 20 -0.09 -6.59 -5.80
CA THR A 20 -0.96 -5.88 -4.84
C THR A 20 -1.85 -6.86 -4.08
N GLN A 21 -2.35 -7.89 -4.77
CA GLN A 21 -3.08 -8.97 -4.11
C GLN A 21 -2.18 -9.75 -3.16
N GLU A 22 -0.94 -10.05 -3.53
CA GLU A 22 0.03 -10.79 -2.70
C GLU A 22 0.36 -10.07 -1.39
N LEU A 23 0.33 -8.73 -1.37
CA LEU A 23 0.52 -7.93 -0.15
C LEU A 23 -0.64 -8.02 0.84
N THR A 24 -1.84 -8.26 0.33
CA THR A 24 -3.07 -8.28 1.14
C THR A 24 -3.51 -9.69 1.47
N ARG A 25 -3.24 -10.67 0.61
CA ARG A 25 -3.60 -12.08 0.78
C ARG A 25 -2.60 -13.01 0.10
N SER A 26 -2.55 -14.25 0.58
CA SER A 26 -1.91 -15.33 -0.17
C SER A 26 -2.49 -15.48 -1.59
N LEU A 27 -1.61 -15.53 -2.59
CA LEU A 27 -1.97 -15.94 -3.95
C LEU A 27 -2.22 -17.45 -4.01
N SER A 28 -3.25 -17.84 -4.75
CA SER A 28 -3.52 -19.23 -5.11
C SER A 28 -2.42 -19.79 -6.03
N ILE A 29 -2.41 -21.12 -6.20
CA ILE A 29 -1.43 -21.79 -7.07
C ILE A 29 -1.52 -21.27 -8.50
N ASP A 30 -2.75 -21.09 -9.01
CA ASP A 30 -2.99 -20.61 -10.37
C ASP A 30 -2.54 -19.15 -10.54
N GLU A 31 -2.82 -18.28 -9.55
CA GLU A 31 -2.38 -16.88 -9.55
C GLU A 31 -0.84 -16.74 -9.46
N ARG A 32 -0.18 -17.61 -8.69
CA ARG A 32 1.29 -17.63 -8.64
C ARG A 32 1.90 -18.08 -9.96
N GLN A 33 1.31 -19.10 -10.59
CA GLN A 33 1.75 -19.53 -11.91
C GLN A 33 1.56 -18.43 -12.96
N GLU A 34 0.42 -17.74 -12.93
CA GLU A 34 0.16 -16.60 -13.81
C GLU A 34 1.20 -15.48 -13.61
N LEU A 35 1.52 -15.15 -12.36
CA LEU A 35 2.55 -14.16 -12.04
C LEU A 35 3.94 -14.57 -12.55
N ASP A 36 4.33 -15.83 -12.36
CA ASP A 36 5.61 -16.35 -12.87
C ASP A 36 5.65 -16.33 -14.41
N ASP A 37 4.55 -16.69 -15.09
CA ASP A 37 4.43 -16.61 -16.56
C ASP A 37 4.58 -15.16 -17.06
N LEU A 38 4.01 -14.18 -16.35
CA LEU A 38 4.17 -12.76 -16.66
C LEU A 38 5.62 -12.30 -16.50
N TYR A 39 6.31 -12.72 -15.43
CA TYR A 39 7.74 -12.40 -15.24
C TYR A 39 8.62 -13.00 -16.35
N GLU A 40 8.36 -14.25 -16.73
CA GLU A 40 9.07 -14.88 -17.84
C GLU A 40 8.86 -14.10 -19.15
N GLU A 41 7.64 -13.64 -19.43
CA GLU A 41 7.35 -12.84 -20.62
C GLU A 41 8.12 -11.50 -20.63
N VAL A 42 8.23 -10.82 -19.47
CA VAL A 42 9.06 -9.62 -19.34
C VAL A 42 10.53 -9.92 -19.62
N TRP A 43 11.05 -10.98 -19.00
CA TRP A 43 12.44 -11.38 -19.17
C TRP A 43 12.78 -11.76 -20.61
N GLU A 44 11.89 -12.46 -21.31
CA GLU A 44 12.11 -12.87 -22.70
C GLU A 44 12.09 -11.71 -23.68
N LYS A 45 11.14 -10.76 -23.49
CA LYS A 45 10.90 -9.68 -24.46
C LYS A 45 11.72 -8.42 -24.20
N ASP A 46 11.80 -7.99 -22.94
CA ASP A 46 12.41 -6.73 -22.53
C ASP A 46 13.72 -6.93 -21.73
N ARG A 47 14.08 -8.17 -21.33
CA ARG A 47 15.33 -8.51 -20.60
C ARG A 47 15.50 -7.77 -19.27
N LEU A 48 14.38 -7.41 -18.65
CA LEU A 48 14.32 -6.79 -17.33
C LEU A 48 14.04 -7.86 -16.28
N ASP A 49 14.83 -7.87 -15.22
CA ASP A 49 14.59 -8.72 -14.05
C ASP A 49 13.66 -8.00 -13.07
N CYS A 50 12.39 -7.89 -13.47
CA CYS A 50 11.36 -7.26 -12.64
C CYS A 50 11.16 -7.99 -11.31
N LYS A 51 11.37 -9.32 -11.29
CA LYS A 51 11.24 -10.14 -10.09
C LYS A 51 12.27 -9.74 -9.04
N GLN A 52 13.55 -9.64 -9.42
CA GLN A 52 14.58 -9.19 -8.49
C GLN A 52 14.35 -7.72 -8.06
N SER A 53 14.03 -6.84 -9.02
CA SER A 53 13.79 -5.42 -8.72
C SER A 53 12.67 -5.24 -7.69
N LEU A 54 11.57 -5.99 -7.82
CA LEU A 54 10.45 -5.93 -6.88
C LEU A 54 10.82 -6.44 -5.49
N GLN A 55 11.59 -7.53 -5.40
CA GLN A 55 12.05 -8.06 -4.11
C GLN A 55 12.96 -7.09 -3.35
N GLU A 56 13.69 -6.25 -4.07
CA GLU A 56 14.56 -5.21 -3.50
C GLU A 56 13.83 -3.88 -3.25
N SER A 57 12.58 -3.76 -3.72
CA SER A 57 11.76 -2.56 -3.57
C SER A 57 11.13 -2.45 -2.19
N TYR A 58 10.67 -1.25 -1.86
CA TYR A 58 10.10 -0.92 -0.55
C TYR A 58 8.63 -0.57 -0.66
N ILE A 59 7.91 -0.84 0.42
CA ILE A 59 6.57 -0.36 0.69
C ILE A 59 6.70 0.65 1.82
N ASN A 60 6.22 1.87 1.57
CA ASN A 60 6.21 2.91 2.58
C ASN A 60 4.94 2.75 3.42
N LEU A 61 5.08 2.54 4.72
CA LEU A 61 3.97 2.51 5.65
C LEU A 61 3.75 3.91 6.19
N PHE A 62 2.59 4.47 5.90
CA PHE A 62 2.20 5.77 6.43
C PHE A 62 1.18 5.59 7.55
N ALA A 63 1.49 6.16 8.70
CA ALA A 63 0.62 6.20 9.86
C ALA A 63 0.35 7.64 10.24
N PHE A 64 -0.91 8.04 10.26
CA PHE A 64 -1.30 9.41 10.60
C PHE A 64 -2.52 9.45 11.50
N ARG A 65 -2.64 10.50 12.30
CA ARG A 65 -3.86 10.84 13.05
C ARG A 65 -4.14 12.33 12.95
N ASN A 66 -5.36 12.73 13.33
CA ASN A 66 -5.79 14.14 13.28
C ASN A 66 -5.60 14.82 11.91
N GLY A 67 -5.57 14.03 10.83
CA GLY A 67 -5.47 14.52 9.46
C GLY A 67 -6.73 15.28 9.06
N THR A 68 -6.57 16.48 8.54
CA THR A 68 -7.65 17.30 8.00
C THR A 68 -7.52 17.39 6.48
N MET A 69 -8.62 17.21 5.77
CA MET A 69 -8.65 17.44 4.33
C MET A 69 -8.79 18.93 4.08
N VAL A 70 -7.78 19.52 3.45
CA VAL A 70 -7.81 20.93 3.06
C VAL A 70 -8.11 21.00 1.57
N ASP A 71 -9.15 21.75 1.22
CA ASP A 71 -9.45 22.08 -0.19
C ASP A 71 -8.32 22.95 -0.75
N GLU A 72 -7.66 22.48 -1.79
CA GLU A 72 -6.73 23.29 -2.58
C GLU A 72 -7.45 23.89 -3.80
N PRO A 73 -7.80 25.19 -3.76
CA PRO A 73 -8.42 25.82 -4.91
C PRO A 73 -7.40 25.98 -6.04
N VAL A 74 -7.61 25.27 -7.15
CA VAL A 74 -6.86 25.52 -8.38
C VAL A 74 -7.04 26.97 -8.78
N LYS A 75 -5.93 27.69 -9.01
CA LYS A 75 -5.99 29.01 -9.62
C LYS A 75 -6.43 28.87 -11.08
N TYR A 76 -7.74 28.99 -11.33
CA TYR A 76 -8.29 28.98 -12.69
C TYR A 76 -7.78 30.17 -13.49
N GLY A 77 -7.21 29.88 -14.66
CA GLY A 77 -6.87 30.89 -15.65
C GLY A 77 -8.12 31.56 -16.24
N LEU A 78 -7.92 32.67 -16.92
CA LEU A 78 -9.01 33.47 -17.50
C LEU A 78 -9.85 32.65 -18.51
N MET A 79 -9.22 31.75 -19.25
CA MET A 79 -9.88 30.87 -20.22
C MET A 79 -10.76 29.79 -19.58
N ASP A 80 -10.37 29.25 -18.41
CA ASP A 80 -11.17 28.23 -17.75
C ASP A 80 -12.47 28.83 -17.16
N ARG A 81 -12.41 30.10 -16.71
CA ARG A 81 -13.60 30.86 -16.29
C ARG A 81 -14.55 31.15 -17.45
N VAL A 82 -14.00 31.48 -18.62
CA VAL A 82 -14.79 31.75 -19.84
C VAL A 82 -15.46 30.48 -20.37
N LEU A 83 -14.78 29.33 -20.28
CA LEU A 83 -15.29 28.04 -20.76
C LEU A 83 -16.20 27.32 -19.76
N GLN A 84 -16.48 27.91 -18.58
CA GLN A 84 -17.28 27.28 -17.51
C GLN A 84 -16.87 25.84 -17.21
N ARG A 85 -15.57 25.55 -17.27
CA ARG A 85 -15.08 24.19 -16.99
C ARG A 85 -15.42 23.82 -15.55
N GLU A 86 -15.90 22.59 -15.36
CA GLU A 86 -16.20 22.07 -14.03
C GLU A 86 -15.01 22.25 -13.10
N ARG A 87 -15.30 22.68 -11.87
CA ARG A 87 -14.26 22.84 -10.86
C ARG A 87 -13.69 21.47 -10.52
N ARG A 88 -12.42 21.23 -10.86
CA ARG A 88 -11.64 20.14 -10.27
C ARG A 88 -11.39 20.50 -8.81
N GLU A 89 -11.96 19.71 -7.92
CA GLU A 89 -11.71 19.76 -6.48
C GLU A 89 -10.45 18.94 -6.21
N PHE A 90 -9.49 19.56 -5.56
CA PHE A 90 -8.25 18.94 -5.16
C PHE A 90 -8.11 19.09 -3.66
N TYR A 91 -7.61 18.04 -3.01
CA TYR A 91 -7.50 17.98 -1.57
C TYR A 91 -6.07 17.67 -1.18
N ARG A 92 -5.71 18.02 0.05
CA ARG A 92 -4.45 17.59 0.67
C ARG A 92 -4.71 17.16 2.10
N ILE A 93 -4.02 16.12 2.55
CA ILE A 93 -3.97 15.77 3.97
C ILE A 93 -3.06 16.79 4.66
N SER A 94 -3.63 17.58 5.57
CA SER A 94 -2.85 18.38 6.51
C SER A 94 -2.91 17.72 7.88
N VAL A 95 -1.74 17.28 8.35
CA VAL A 95 -1.55 16.85 9.73
C VAL A 95 -1.11 18.07 10.54
N SER A 96 -1.71 18.29 11.71
CA SER A 96 -1.53 19.54 12.47
C SER A 96 -0.19 19.61 13.21
N GLU A 97 0.33 18.46 13.64
CA GLU A 97 1.56 18.32 14.41
C GLU A 97 2.46 17.28 13.73
N GLU A 98 3.78 17.51 13.69
CA GLU A 98 4.72 16.55 13.09
C GLU A 98 4.68 15.18 13.79
N GLU A 99 4.38 15.14 15.09
CA GLU A 99 4.24 13.91 15.87
C GLU A 99 3.02 13.07 15.47
N ASP A 100 2.06 13.66 14.75
CA ASP A 100 0.85 12.98 14.28
C ASP A 100 1.07 12.29 12.92
N LEU A 101 2.30 12.27 12.43
CA LEU A 101 2.74 11.55 11.23
C LEU A 101 3.94 10.65 11.54
N HIS A 102 3.81 9.37 11.20
CA HIS A 102 4.90 8.41 11.19
C HIS A 102 5.02 7.76 9.81
N GLU A 103 6.25 7.51 9.42
CA GLU A 103 6.61 6.74 8.23
C GLU A 103 7.53 5.60 8.66
N ASP A 104 7.29 4.41 8.12
CA ASP A 104 8.22 3.29 8.17
C ASP A 104 8.39 2.71 6.75
N ARG A 105 9.46 1.96 6.49
CA ARG A 105 9.72 1.39 5.17
C ARG A 105 10.07 -0.08 5.28
N TRP A 106 9.25 -0.91 4.68
CA TRP A 106 9.45 -2.34 4.68
C TRP A 106 9.87 -2.80 3.29
N GLN A 107 10.86 -3.69 3.22
CA GLN A 107 11.12 -4.38 1.96
C GLN A 107 9.87 -5.16 1.55
N PHE A 108 9.64 -5.29 0.25
CA PHE A 108 8.51 -6.03 -0.29
C PHE A 108 8.46 -7.47 0.28
N SER A 109 9.60 -8.16 0.25
CA SER A 109 9.78 -9.50 0.83
C SER A 109 9.40 -9.56 2.31
N PHE A 110 9.89 -8.62 3.12
CA PHE A 110 9.57 -8.55 4.54
C PHE A 110 8.07 -8.27 4.77
N THR A 111 7.44 -7.46 3.92
CA THR A 111 5.98 -7.22 4.01
C THR A 111 5.18 -8.50 3.75
N LEU A 112 5.64 -9.36 2.83
CA LEU A 112 5.05 -10.68 2.61
C LEU A 112 5.24 -11.59 3.83
N GLU A 113 6.41 -11.59 4.46
CA GLU A 113 6.64 -12.35 5.69
C GLU A 113 5.72 -11.88 6.83
N VAL A 114 5.50 -10.57 6.98
CA VAL A 114 4.57 -10.01 7.97
C VAL A 114 3.16 -10.49 7.68
N ARG A 115 2.70 -10.42 6.42
CA ARG A 115 1.39 -10.97 6.01
C ARG A 115 1.27 -12.45 6.40
N GLU A 116 2.25 -13.28 6.04
CA GLU A 116 2.22 -14.71 6.33
C GLU A 116 2.14 -15.00 7.83
N LEU A 117 2.86 -14.24 8.65
CA LEU A 117 2.79 -14.37 10.10
C LEU A 117 1.41 -13.99 10.64
N ILE A 118 0.80 -12.93 10.12
CA ILE A 118 -0.55 -12.50 10.48
C ILE A 118 -1.60 -13.56 10.08
N GLU A 119 -1.46 -14.15 8.89
CA GLU A 119 -2.30 -15.26 8.42
C GLU A 119 -2.15 -16.48 9.35
N GLN A 120 -0.92 -16.86 9.71
CA GLN A 120 -0.63 -17.95 10.66
C GLN A 120 -1.22 -17.68 12.04
N ALA A 121 -1.27 -16.42 12.46
CA ALA A 121 -1.89 -15.99 13.70
C ALA A 121 -3.43 -15.96 13.64
N GLY A 122 -4.03 -16.32 12.50
CA GLY A 122 -5.48 -16.47 12.32
C GLY A 122 -6.21 -15.20 11.88
N LEU A 123 -5.49 -14.18 11.41
CA LEU A 123 -6.03 -12.89 11.00
C LEU A 123 -6.08 -12.72 9.46
N GLU A 124 -6.05 -13.82 8.70
CA GLU A 124 -6.07 -13.82 7.22
C GLU A 124 -7.21 -12.98 6.63
N ARG A 125 -8.41 -13.02 7.22
CA ARG A 125 -9.58 -12.30 6.70
C ARG A 125 -9.57 -10.82 7.05
N GLU A 126 -8.96 -10.48 8.17
CA GLU A 126 -8.89 -9.13 8.69
C GLU A 126 -7.73 -8.35 8.10
N TRP A 127 -6.60 -9.01 7.80
CA TRP A 127 -5.37 -8.35 7.35
C TRP A 127 -5.55 -7.39 6.16
N PRO A 128 -6.24 -7.76 5.06
CA PRO A 128 -6.48 -6.84 3.94
C PRO A 128 -7.18 -5.54 4.35
N GLN A 129 -8.02 -5.60 5.39
CA GLN A 129 -8.76 -4.45 5.90
C GLN A 129 -7.96 -3.67 6.94
N MET A 130 -7.10 -4.35 7.71
CA MET A 130 -6.25 -3.74 8.74
C MET A 130 -5.11 -2.92 8.12
N LEU A 131 -4.51 -3.42 7.04
CA LEU A 131 -3.47 -2.72 6.30
C LEU A 131 -3.84 -2.57 4.81
N PRO A 132 -4.71 -1.60 4.47
CA PRO A 132 -5.00 -1.28 3.08
C PRO A 132 -3.74 -0.85 2.34
N VAL A 133 -3.58 -1.26 1.08
CA VAL A 133 -2.46 -0.88 0.22
C VAL A 133 -2.95 0.03 -0.90
N ASN A 134 -2.24 1.12 -1.14
CA ASN A 134 -2.43 2.04 -2.25
C ASN A 134 -1.26 1.92 -3.23
N VAL A 135 -1.57 1.96 -4.53
CA VAL A 135 -0.60 1.71 -5.61
C VAL A 135 -0.61 2.84 -6.66
N GLY A 136 -1.64 3.71 -6.63
CA GLY A 136 -1.96 4.56 -7.78
C GLY A 136 -1.58 6.04 -7.68
N SER A 137 -1.44 6.59 -6.46
CA SER A 137 -1.27 8.04 -6.26
C SER A 137 -0.56 8.34 -4.94
N ASP A 138 0.46 9.20 -4.95
CA ASP A 138 1.08 9.70 -3.72
C ASP A 138 0.01 10.47 -2.93
N LEU A 139 -0.37 9.93 -1.77
CA LEU A 139 -1.46 10.47 -0.97
C LEU A 139 -1.08 11.69 -0.12
N TRP A 140 0.20 12.09 -0.16
CA TRP A 140 0.71 13.32 0.48
C TRP A 140 0.73 14.53 -0.45
N ASP A 141 0.46 14.27 -1.72
CA ASP A 141 0.40 15.24 -2.80
C ASP A 141 -1.04 15.73 -3.03
N VAL A 142 -1.35 16.12 -4.26
CA VAL A 142 -2.66 16.63 -4.66
C VAL A 142 -3.63 15.45 -4.89
N LEU A 143 -4.57 15.27 -3.96
CA LEU A 143 -5.59 14.23 -3.98
C LEU A 143 -6.78 14.62 -4.86
N LYS A 144 -7.32 13.65 -5.62
CA LYS A 144 -8.66 13.78 -6.22
C LYS A 144 -9.68 13.18 -5.26
N LYS A 145 -10.94 13.26 -5.68
CA LYS A 145 -12.08 12.81 -4.87
C LYS A 145 -12.05 11.32 -4.58
N GLU A 146 -11.54 10.53 -5.52
CA GLU A 146 -11.39 9.08 -5.40
C GLU A 146 -10.40 8.74 -4.28
N GLU A 147 -9.23 9.38 -4.25
CA GLU A 147 -8.22 9.17 -3.20
C GLU A 147 -8.74 9.62 -1.82
N VAL A 148 -9.47 10.74 -1.74
CA VAL A 148 -10.11 11.17 -0.47
C VAL A 148 -11.15 10.16 0.00
N THR A 149 -11.96 9.63 -0.92
CA THR A 149 -12.97 8.62 -0.59
C THR A 149 -12.32 7.35 -0.06
N TRP A 150 -11.19 6.94 -0.64
CA TRP A 150 -10.41 5.80 -0.18
C TRP A 150 -9.81 6.02 1.22
N LEU A 151 -9.21 7.21 1.48
CA LEU A 151 -8.68 7.56 2.80
C LEU A 151 -9.76 7.57 3.90
N GLN A 152 -10.98 7.99 3.56
CA GLN A 152 -12.12 7.96 4.47
C GLN A 152 -12.60 6.53 4.79
N GLN A 153 -12.22 5.54 3.99
CA GLN A 153 -12.56 4.13 4.18
C GLN A 153 -11.51 3.35 4.99
N LEU A 154 -10.37 3.98 5.35
CA LEU A 154 -9.36 3.36 6.19
C LEU A 154 -9.98 2.83 7.49
N PRO A 155 -9.50 1.68 8.01
CA PRO A 155 -10.09 1.04 9.15
C PRO A 155 -9.98 1.91 10.41
N LYS A 156 -10.91 1.68 11.35
CA LYS A 156 -10.84 2.33 12.66
C LYS A 156 -9.62 1.78 13.43
N PRO A 157 -8.69 2.63 13.89
CA PRO A 157 -7.48 2.18 14.60
C PRO A 157 -7.79 1.27 15.80
N SER A 158 -8.84 1.61 16.56
CA SER A 158 -9.27 0.79 17.70
C SER A 158 -9.72 -0.61 17.33
N TRP A 159 -10.30 -0.81 16.15
CA TRP A 159 -10.67 -2.15 15.66
C TRP A 159 -9.41 -2.96 15.30
N CYS A 160 -8.46 -2.36 14.58
CA CYS A 160 -7.18 -3.02 14.26
C CYS A 160 -6.41 -3.40 15.53
N TYR A 161 -6.32 -2.47 16.49
CA TYR A 161 -5.68 -2.72 17.78
C TYR A 161 -6.31 -3.89 18.53
N MET A 162 -7.65 -3.91 18.62
CA MET A 162 -8.38 -5.00 19.27
C MET A 162 -8.08 -6.35 18.61
N LYS A 163 -8.05 -6.42 17.27
CA LYS A 163 -7.69 -7.64 16.55
C LYS A 163 -6.29 -8.13 16.89
N MET A 164 -5.30 -7.25 17.00
CA MET A 164 -3.95 -7.64 17.42
C MET A 164 -3.87 -8.09 18.89
N VAL A 165 -4.64 -7.46 19.79
CA VAL A 165 -4.64 -7.79 21.23
C VAL A 165 -5.35 -9.11 21.51
N GLU A 166 -6.44 -9.39 20.79
CA GLU A 166 -7.20 -10.64 20.91
C GLU A 166 -6.38 -11.85 20.44
N THR A 167 -5.40 -11.65 19.56
CA THR A 167 -4.48 -12.67 19.08
C THR A 167 -3.32 -12.86 20.05
N ALA A 168 -3.57 -13.61 21.13
CA ALA A 168 -2.65 -13.78 22.26
C ALA A 168 -1.24 -14.33 21.90
N GLU A 169 -1.08 -14.97 20.74
CA GLU A 169 0.21 -15.53 20.30
C GLU A 169 0.96 -14.66 19.31
N LEU A 170 0.40 -13.54 18.83
CA LEU A 170 0.97 -12.78 17.71
C LEU A 170 2.39 -12.27 17.99
N GLU A 171 2.61 -11.65 19.15
CA GLU A 171 3.95 -11.17 19.56
C GLU A 171 4.92 -12.33 19.82
N ARG A 172 4.43 -13.48 20.29
CA ARG A 172 5.27 -14.66 20.49
C ARG A 172 5.74 -15.24 19.16
N LEU A 173 4.82 -15.40 18.21
CA LEU A 173 5.13 -15.85 16.85
C LEU A 173 6.11 -14.89 16.17
N ALA A 174 5.92 -13.58 16.33
CA ALA A 174 6.82 -12.58 15.81
C ALA A 174 8.23 -12.69 16.42
N ALA A 175 8.33 -12.83 17.74
CA ALA A 175 9.60 -13.01 18.45
C ALA A 175 10.32 -14.32 18.08
N ASP A 176 9.58 -15.39 17.83
CA ASP A 176 10.12 -16.68 17.39
C ASP A 176 10.64 -16.61 15.94
N HIS A 177 10.15 -15.67 15.12
CA HIS A 177 10.57 -15.44 13.74
C HIS A 177 11.85 -14.59 13.64
N SER A 178 11.80 -13.33 14.09
CA SER A 178 12.96 -12.41 14.12
C SER A 178 12.71 -11.19 15.00
N GLU A 179 13.78 -10.47 15.37
CA GLU A 179 13.67 -9.20 16.10
C GLU A 179 12.94 -8.14 15.26
N ASP A 180 13.29 -8.02 13.96
CA ASP A 180 12.64 -7.10 13.04
C ASP A 180 11.13 -7.36 12.91
N MET A 181 10.72 -8.64 12.88
CA MET A 181 9.31 -9.03 12.84
C MET A 181 8.59 -8.62 14.13
N LEU A 182 9.21 -8.85 15.29
CA LEU A 182 8.65 -8.42 16.57
C LEU A 182 8.48 -6.90 16.64
N ASP A 183 9.46 -6.15 16.14
CA ASP A 183 9.42 -4.70 16.13
C ASP A 183 8.34 -4.16 15.18
N ALA A 184 8.18 -4.75 13.99
CA ALA A 184 7.10 -4.44 13.05
C ALA A 184 5.71 -4.65 13.69
N ILE A 185 5.49 -5.79 14.34
CA ILE A 185 4.23 -6.10 15.03
C ILE A 185 3.98 -5.15 16.20
N LYS A 186 5.01 -4.82 16.99
CA LYS A 186 4.89 -3.84 18.08
C LYS A 186 4.61 -2.44 17.57
N TRP A 187 5.21 -2.04 16.46
CA TRP A 187 5.00 -0.74 15.82
C TRP A 187 3.54 -0.58 15.39
N LEU A 188 3.00 -1.55 14.64
CA LEU A 188 1.59 -1.57 14.24
C LEU A 188 0.65 -1.51 15.44
N LYS A 189 0.90 -2.37 16.44
CA LYS A 189 0.08 -2.45 17.66
C LYS A 189 0.10 -1.14 18.44
N LYS A 190 1.28 -0.52 18.60
CA LYS A 190 1.44 0.75 19.30
C LYS A 190 0.64 1.85 18.59
N LEU A 191 0.85 2.03 17.29
CA LEU A 191 0.24 3.11 16.53
C LEU A 191 -1.28 2.95 16.42
N TRP A 192 -1.80 1.75 16.18
CA TRP A 192 -3.25 1.54 16.24
C TRP A 192 -3.82 1.79 17.64
N GLY A 193 -3.09 1.44 18.70
CA GLY A 193 -3.46 1.73 20.09
C GLY A 193 -3.47 3.23 20.42
N GLU A 194 -2.62 4.01 19.75
CA GLU A 194 -2.52 5.47 19.88
C GLU A 194 -3.46 6.25 18.92
N GLY A 195 -4.26 5.53 18.13
CA GLY A 195 -5.29 6.11 17.28
C GLY A 195 -4.84 6.50 15.87
N TYR A 196 -3.71 5.99 15.40
CA TYR A 196 -3.23 6.25 14.03
C TYR A 196 -3.95 5.36 13.02
N GLN A 197 -4.38 5.94 11.91
CA GLN A 197 -4.76 5.21 10.69
C GLN A 197 -3.48 4.84 9.95
N ILE A 198 -3.40 3.62 9.43
CA ILE A 198 -2.20 3.10 8.76
C ILE A 198 -2.58 2.56 7.38
N TYR A 199 -1.76 2.84 6.37
CA TYR A 199 -1.85 2.22 5.06
C TYR A 199 -0.45 1.99 4.48
N GLY A 200 -0.34 1.02 3.57
CA GLY A 200 0.87 0.78 2.77
C GLY A 200 0.80 1.52 1.44
N ASP A 201 1.87 2.20 1.08
CA ASP A 201 2.09 2.81 -0.22
C ASP A 201 3.10 1.97 -1.00
N ALA A 202 2.60 1.38 -2.09
CA ALA A 202 3.31 0.47 -2.96
C ALA A 202 3.64 1.11 -4.33
N ILE A 203 3.50 2.43 -4.47
CA ILE A 203 3.83 3.14 -5.72
C ILE A 203 5.26 2.85 -6.18
N ASP A 204 6.21 2.84 -5.24
CA ASP A 204 7.62 2.61 -5.54
C ASP A 204 7.90 1.20 -6.10
N LEU A 205 6.99 0.23 -5.91
CA LEU A 205 7.14 -1.11 -6.49
C LEU A 205 7.05 -1.10 -8.01
N PHE A 206 6.24 -0.21 -8.59
CA PHE A 206 5.87 -0.26 -10.01
C PHE A 206 6.46 0.89 -10.84
N TYR A 207 7.29 1.73 -10.22
CA TYR A 207 8.15 2.68 -10.92
C TYR A 207 9.40 1.96 -11.47
N PHE A 208 9.22 1.21 -12.55
CA PHE A 208 10.35 0.66 -13.32
C PHE A 208 11.02 1.79 -14.12
N SER A 209 12.14 2.33 -13.61
CA SER A 209 12.96 3.33 -14.30
C SER A 209 13.89 2.72 -15.35
#